data_AF-R8Q605-F1
#
_entry.id   AF-R8Q605-F1
#
_cell.length_a   1.000
_cell.length_b   1.000
_cell.length_c   1.000
_cell.angle_alpha   90.00
_cell.angle_beta   90.00
_cell.angle_gamma   90.00
#
_symmetry.space_group_name_H-M   'P 1'
#
loop_
_entity.id
_entity.type
_entity.pdbx_description
1 polymer ?
#
loop_
_entity_poly.entity_id
_entity_poly.type
_entity_poly.pdbx_seq_one_letter_code
_entity_poly.pdbx_strand_id
1 'polypeptide(L)'
;MLLYDKVREEIERRTTALQTMQRQDGTWSFCFEGALLTDCHMIFLLKLLGRNDEIEPFVKRLASLQTNEGTWKLYEDERGGNLSATIQAYAALLASEKYSKEDMNMRRAEMFIKEHGGVSRAHFMTKFLLAIHGEYEFPALFHFPTPILFLQDDSPLSIFGLSSSARIHLIPMMICMNKRFRVEKKLLPNLNHIAGGGGQWFREERSPLFQSFLGDVKKVISYPLSLHHKGYEEVERFMKERIDENGTLYSYASATFYMIYALLALGHSIQSPIIEKAVTGLKSYIWKMDRGSHLQNSPSTVWDTALLSYSLQEAKVTNENKMIQRATEYLLQKQQTKKVDWSVHASSLVAGGWGFSDVNTTIPDIDDTTAVLRALARSRGNDRVDKAWGRGVEWVKGLQNNDGGWGAFERGVTSKLLSNLPIENASDMITDPSTPDITGRVLELFGTYAPNELPEEQKKKAIKWLMDVQEQNGSWYGKWGICYIYGTWATMTGLRAVEVPSTHPSLKKAASWLEHLQHEDGGWGESCQSSVEKKIISLPFSTPSQTAWALDALISYYDQETPIIRKGISYLLAQSTMNEKYPTGTGLPGGFYIRYHSYGHIYPLLALAHYVKKYRK
;
A
#
# COMPACT_ATOMS: atom_id res chain seq x y z
N MET A 1 5.21 -27.06 -31.60
CA MET A 1 5.19 -25.59 -31.52
C MET A 1 6.38 -25.13 -30.72
N LEU A 2 7.24 -24.27 -31.28
CA LEU A 2 8.40 -23.74 -30.55
C LEU A 2 7.90 -22.89 -29.37
N LEU A 3 8.67 -22.81 -28.28
CA LEU A 3 8.27 -22.06 -27.08
C LEU A 3 7.89 -20.61 -27.41
N TYR A 4 8.61 -19.97 -28.34
CA TYR A 4 8.32 -18.61 -28.79
C TYR A 4 6.94 -18.45 -29.44
N ASP A 5 6.47 -19.44 -30.20
CA ASP A 5 5.17 -19.38 -30.84
C ASP A 5 4.06 -19.44 -29.78
N LYS A 6 4.22 -20.30 -28.76
CA LYS A 6 3.33 -20.33 -27.58
C LYS A 6 3.30 -18.98 -26.85
N VAL A 7 4.47 -18.36 -26.66
CA VAL A 7 4.55 -17.04 -26.01
C VAL A 7 3.77 -15.99 -26.80
N ARG A 8 3.87 -15.99 -28.14
CA ARG A 8 3.12 -15.05 -28.97
C ARG A 8 1.62 -15.26 -28.89
N GLU A 9 1.17 -16.50 -29.04
CA GLU A 9 -0.26 -16.83 -28.92
C GLU A 9 -0.81 -16.40 -27.57
N GLU A 10 -0.03 -16.57 -26.50
CA GLU A 10 -0.42 -16.14 -25.16
C GLU A 10 -0.45 -14.60 -25.01
N ILE A 11 0.52 -13.88 -25.59
CA ILE A 11 0.49 -12.41 -25.64
C ILE A 11 -0.74 -11.92 -26.39
N GLU A 12 -1.04 -12.50 -27.56
CA GLU A 12 -2.21 -12.16 -28.38
C GLU A 12 -3.50 -12.43 -27.60
N ARG A 13 -3.63 -13.62 -26.98
CA ARG A 13 -4.78 -14.00 -26.14
C ARG A 13 -4.99 -13.03 -24.98
N ARG A 14 -3.93 -12.67 -24.25
CA ARG A 14 -3.99 -11.71 -23.12
C ARG A 14 -4.36 -10.31 -23.59
N THR A 15 -3.81 -9.88 -24.71
CA THR A 15 -4.12 -8.58 -25.32
C THR A 15 -5.60 -8.49 -25.69
N THR A 16 -6.16 -9.52 -26.33
CA THR A 16 -7.60 -9.57 -26.65
C THR A 16 -8.48 -9.56 -25.40
N ALA A 17 -8.10 -10.31 -24.37
CA ALA A 17 -8.82 -10.32 -23.10
C ALA A 17 -8.84 -8.92 -22.45
N LEU A 18 -7.68 -8.26 -22.38
CA LEU A 18 -7.56 -6.91 -21.83
C LEU A 18 -8.36 -5.87 -22.63
N GLN A 19 -8.41 -6.00 -23.95
CA GLN A 19 -9.27 -5.14 -24.78
C GLN A 19 -10.75 -5.28 -24.42
N THR A 20 -11.20 -6.49 -24.08
CA THR A 20 -12.58 -6.76 -23.68
C THR A 20 -12.86 -6.27 -22.25
N MET A 21 -11.85 -6.26 -21.39
CA MET A 21 -11.94 -5.79 -20.00
C MET A 21 -11.89 -4.26 -19.86
N GLN A 22 -11.40 -3.54 -20.87
CA GLN A 22 -11.31 -2.07 -20.81
C GLN A 22 -12.71 -1.45 -20.75
N ARG A 23 -12.92 -0.54 -19.80
CA ARG A 23 -14.15 0.23 -19.65
C ARG A 23 -14.25 1.32 -20.72
N GLN A 24 -15.46 1.86 -20.92
CA GLN A 24 -15.71 2.88 -21.94
C GLN A 24 -14.92 4.18 -21.71
N ASP A 25 -14.62 4.50 -20.45
CA ASP A 25 -13.81 5.64 -20.00
C ASP A 25 -12.30 5.45 -20.22
N GLY A 26 -11.87 4.30 -20.76
CA GLY A 26 -10.46 3.98 -21.02
C GLY A 26 -9.73 3.29 -19.87
N THR A 27 -10.41 3.09 -18.74
CA THR A 27 -9.78 2.49 -17.56
C THR A 27 -9.83 0.97 -17.59
N TRP A 28 -8.90 0.37 -16.84
CA TRP A 28 -9.08 -0.97 -16.30
C TRP A 28 -9.30 -0.85 -14.80
N SER A 29 -10.36 -1.48 -14.31
CA SER A 29 -10.74 -1.44 -12.91
C SER A 29 -10.80 -2.86 -12.38
N PHE A 30 -9.93 -3.14 -11.40
CA PHE A 30 -9.85 -4.43 -10.73
C PHE A 30 -10.06 -4.23 -9.22
N CYS A 31 -10.36 -5.32 -8.53
CA CYS A 31 -10.45 -5.29 -7.07
C CYS A 31 -9.05 -5.12 -6.46
N PHE A 32 -8.90 -4.08 -5.65
CA PHE A 32 -7.80 -3.92 -4.71
C PHE A 32 -8.17 -4.62 -3.40
N GLU A 33 -7.98 -5.94 -3.36
CA GLU A 33 -8.42 -6.78 -2.24
C GLU A 33 -7.40 -6.75 -1.11
N GLY A 34 -7.75 -6.09 0.00
CA GLY A 34 -6.91 -5.94 1.19
C GLY A 34 -7.38 -6.78 2.38
N ALA A 35 -6.82 -6.46 3.55
CA ALA A 35 -7.21 -7.09 4.81
C ALA A 35 -8.69 -6.85 5.14
N LEU A 36 -9.29 -7.79 5.89
CA LEU A 36 -10.68 -7.73 6.35
C LEU A 36 -11.01 -6.55 7.29
N LEU A 37 -9.98 -5.80 7.72
CA LEU A 37 -10.10 -4.63 8.58
C LEU A 37 -11.13 -3.64 8.05
N THR A 38 -11.09 -3.31 6.75
CA THR A 38 -12.02 -2.34 6.14
C THR A 38 -13.46 -2.85 6.16
N ASP A 39 -13.66 -4.16 5.93
CA ASP A 39 -14.97 -4.81 5.99
C ASP A 39 -15.54 -4.74 7.42
N CYS A 40 -14.71 -5.03 8.44
CA CYS A 40 -15.08 -4.89 9.85
C CYS A 40 -15.48 -3.46 10.20
N HIS A 41 -14.65 -2.48 9.83
CA HIS A 41 -14.94 -1.07 10.08
C HIS A 41 -16.24 -0.62 9.41
N MET A 42 -16.53 -1.11 8.21
CA MET A 42 -17.78 -0.79 7.51
C MET A 42 -19.00 -1.33 8.24
N ILE A 43 -18.95 -2.55 8.79
CA ILE A 43 -20.03 -3.11 9.62
C ILE A 43 -20.28 -2.22 10.84
N PHE A 44 -19.23 -1.85 11.57
CA PHE A 44 -19.35 -0.97 12.74
C PHE A 44 -19.97 0.39 12.39
N LEU A 45 -19.51 1.01 11.30
CA LEU A 45 -20.01 2.31 10.86
C LEU A 45 -21.49 2.24 10.43
N LEU A 46 -21.87 1.24 9.63
CA LEU A 46 -23.25 1.07 9.19
C LEU A 46 -24.19 0.77 10.36
N LYS A 47 -23.78 -0.07 11.32
CA LYS A 47 -24.52 -0.33 12.56
C LYS A 47 -24.67 0.96 13.40
N LEU A 48 -23.62 1.75 13.51
CA LEU A 48 -23.66 3.05 14.20
C LEU A 48 -24.70 3.97 13.55
N LEU A 49 -24.72 4.04 12.21
CA LEU A 49 -25.65 4.84 11.41
C LEU A 49 -27.08 4.29 11.35
N GLY A 50 -27.34 3.11 11.92
CA GLY A 50 -28.66 2.47 11.87
C GLY A 50 -29.02 1.84 10.52
N ARG A 51 -28.03 1.66 9.62
CA ARG A 51 -28.18 1.09 8.27
C ARG A 51 -27.93 -0.43 8.28
N ASN A 52 -28.73 -1.14 9.08
CA ASN A 52 -28.51 -2.55 9.40
C ASN A 52 -28.71 -3.49 8.20
N ASP A 53 -29.53 -3.10 7.24
CA ASP A 53 -29.79 -3.84 6.00
C ASP A 53 -28.59 -3.87 5.04
N GLU A 54 -27.66 -2.93 5.19
CA GLU A 54 -26.48 -2.82 4.32
C GLU A 54 -25.27 -3.65 4.79
N ILE A 55 -25.31 -4.24 5.98
CA ILE A 55 -24.15 -4.95 6.57
C ILE A 55 -23.99 -6.39 6.05
N GLU A 56 -25.09 -7.01 5.60
CA GLU A 56 -25.16 -8.43 5.28
C GLU A 56 -24.08 -8.90 4.28
N PRO A 57 -23.76 -8.15 3.20
CA PRO A 57 -22.72 -8.56 2.27
C PRO A 57 -21.32 -8.64 2.89
N PHE A 58 -21.00 -7.77 3.87
CA PHE A 58 -19.73 -7.79 4.57
C PHE A 58 -19.67 -8.91 5.61
N VAL A 59 -20.77 -9.12 6.34
CA VAL A 59 -20.92 -10.23 7.30
C VAL A 59 -20.74 -11.57 6.59
N LYS A 60 -21.39 -11.76 5.44
CA LYS A 60 -21.22 -12.96 4.59
C LYS A 60 -19.77 -13.18 4.19
N ARG A 61 -19.07 -12.11 3.78
CA ARG A 61 -17.64 -12.21 3.43
C ARG A 61 -16.80 -12.62 4.63
N LEU A 62 -16.94 -11.96 5.77
CA LEU A 62 -16.19 -12.29 6.99
C LEU A 62 -16.39 -13.74 7.40
N ALA A 63 -17.65 -14.21 7.45
CA ALA A 63 -17.95 -15.60 7.78
C ALA A 63 -17.32 -16.59 6.77
N SER A 64 -17.29 -16.25 5.48
CA SER A 64 -16.69 -17.11 4.44
C SER A 64 -15.16 -17.20 4.49
N LEU A 65 -14.50 -16.28 5.19
CA LEU A 65 -13.05 -16.23 5.34
C LEU A 65 -12.56 -16.92 6.63
N GLN A 66 -13.47 -17.32 7.51
CA GLN A 66 -13.11 -18.03 8.72
C GLN A 66 -12.57 -19.41 8.39
N THR A 67 -11.43 -19.79 8.98
CA THR A 67 -10.86 -21.12 8.81
C THR A 67 -11.61 -22.17 9.63
N ASN A 68 -11.33 -23.45 9.39
CA ASN A 68 -11.91 -24.54 10.17
C ASN A 68 -11.49 -24.48 11.65
N GLU A 69 -10.31 -23.94 11.93
CA GLU A 69 -9.77 -23.68 13.26
C GLU A 69 -10.45 -22.48 13.94
N GLY A 70 -11.34 -21.77 13.24
CA GLY A 70 -12.10 -20.63 13.76
C GLY A 70 -11.37 -19.30 13.68
N THR A 71 -10.20 -19.23 13.02
CA THR A 71 -9.39 -18.02 12.92
C THR A 71 -9.58 -17.30 11.59
N TRP A 72 -9.01 -16.11 11.48
CA TRP A 72 -8.85 -15.41 10.22
C TRP A 72 -7.38 -15.19 9.94
N LYS A 73 -7.00 -15.38 8.68
CA LYS A 73 -5.65 -15.17 8.19
C LYS A 73 -5.56 -13.91 7.33
N LEU A 74 -4.38 -13.32 7.27
CA LEU A 74 -4.04 -12.26 6.33
C LEU A 74 -3.57 -12.81 4.98
N TYR A 75 -3.02 -14.02 4.97
CA TYR A 75 -2.55 -14.72 3.77
C TYR A 75 -2.59 -16.24 4.02
N GLU A 76 -2.54 -17.04 2.94
CA GLU A 76 -2.90 -18.46 2.98
C GLU A 76 -2.01 -19.32 3.89
N ASP A 77 -0.68 -19.15 3.77
CA ASP A 77 0.34 -19.90 4.50
C ASP A 77 0.62 -19.34 5.92
N GLU A 78 -0.14 -18.35 6.38
CA GLU A 78 -0.06 -17.87 7.77
C GLU A 78 -0.42 -19.02 8.72
N ARG A 79 0.48 -19.34 9.66
CA ARG A 79 0.30 -20.47 10.58
C ARG A 79 -0.68 -20.11 11.69
N GLY A 80 -1.67 -20.97 11.92
CA GLY A 80 -2.67 -20.83 13.00
C GLY A 80 -3.74 -19.76 12.75
N GLY A 81 -3.33 -18.54 12.41
CA GLY A 81 -4.23 -17.40 12.22
C GLY A 81 -3.57 -16.09 12.63
N ASN A 82 -4.19 -14.98 12.28
CA ASN A 82 -3.77 -13.66 12.72
C ASN A 82 -4.60 -13.21 13.92
N LEU A 83 -3.94 -12.84 15.04
CA LEU A 83 -4.61 -12.40 16.26
C LEU A 83 -5.49 -11.16 16.02
N SER A 84 -4.94 -10.13 15.39
CA SER A 84 -5.66 -8.88 15.14
C SER A 84 -6.84 -9.08 14.20
N ALA A 85 -6.64 -9.79 13.09
CA ALA A 85 -7.72 -10.07 12.14
C ALA A 85 -8.83 -10.93 12.79
N THR A 86 -8.46 -11.91 13.61
CA THR A 86 -9.43 -12.77 14.31
C THR A 86 -10.25 -11.96 15.32
N ILE A 87 -9.63 -11.06 16.09
CA ILE A 87 -10.35 -10.17 17.02
C ILE A 87 -11.29 -9.22 16.27
N GLN A 88 -10.81 -8.60 15.18
CA GLN A 88 -11.61 -7.68 14.37
C GLN A 88 -12.84 -8.37 13.77
N ALA A 89 -12.65 -9.54 13.17
CA ALA A 89 -13.73 -10.32 12.59
C ALA A 89 -14.71 -10.82 13.66
N TYR A 90 -14.21 -11.38 14.77
CA TYR A 90 -15.05 -11.83 15.89
C TYR A 90 -15.92 -10.69 16.43
N ALA A 91 -15.34 -9.52 16.68
CA ALA A 91 -16.09 -8.36 17.17
C ALA A 91 -17.12 -7.88 16.13
N ALA A 92 -16.75 -7.78 14.85
CA ALA A 92 -17.67 -7.34 13.79
C ALA A 92 -18.84 -8.31 13.58
N LEU A 93 -18.60 -9.63 13.66
CA LEU A 93 -19.64 -10.64 13.57
C LEU A 93 -20.60 -10.58 14.77
N LEU A 94 -20.10 -10.35 15.99
CA LEU A 94 -20.98 -10.11 17.16
C LEU A 94 -21.79 -8.82 17.01
N ALA A 95 -21.16 -7.73 16.55
CA ALA A 95 -21.85 -6.46 16.32
C ALA A 95 -22.94 -6.57 15.24
N SER A 96 -22.82 -7.53 14.33
CA SER A 96 -23.85 -7.78 13.31
C SER A 96 -25.15 -8.37 13.86
N GLU A 97 -25.13 -8.95 15.07
CA GLU A 97 -26.24 -9.71 15.69
C GLU A 97 -26.69 -10.95 14.88
N LYS A 98 -25.93 -11.35 13.86
CA LYS A 98 -26.16 -12.58 13.08
C LYS A 98 -25.44 -13.79 13.68
N TYR A 99 -24.45 -13.55 14.53
CA TYR A 99 -23.62 -14.55 15.19
C TYR A 99 -23.59 -14.28 16.69
N SER A 100 -23.45 -15.34 17.47
CA SER A 100 -23.43 -15.33 18.92
C SER A 100 -22.14 -15.95 19.46
N LYS A 101 -21.81 -15.69 20.74
CA LYS A 101 -20.65 -16.34 21.40
C LYS A 101 -20.86 -17.84 21.57
N GLU A 102 -22.11 -18.30 21.49
CA GLU A 102 -22.50 -19.70 21.61
C GLU A 102 -22.20 -20.49 20.32
N ASP A 103 -22.07 -19.81 19.18
CA ASP A 103 -21.78 -20.46 17.90
C ASP A 103 -20.43 -21.18 17.94
N MET A 104 -20.40 -22.40 17.40
CA MET A 104 -19.24 -23.28 17.48
C MET A 104 -17.96 -22.61 16.94
N ASN A 105 -18.06 -21.94 15.79
CA ASN A 105 -16.91 -21.27 15.19
C ASN A 105 -16.48 -20.01 15.98
N MET A 106 -17.42 -19.31 16.62
CA MET A 106 -17.12 -18.16 17.47
C MET A 106 -16.39 -18.59 18.75
N ARG A 107 -16.75 -19.75 19.32
CA ARG A 107 -16.01 -20.34 20.46
C ARG A 107 -14.58 -20.72 20.08
N ARG A 108 -14.36 -21.26 18.88
CA ARG A 108 -13.00 -21.57 18.39
C ARG A 108 -12.17 -20.30 18.22
N ALA A 109 -12.74 -19.24 17.64
CA ALA A 109 -12.10 -17.94 17.56
C ALA A 109 -11.71 -17.41 18.96
N GLU A 110 -12.63 -17.49 19.92
CA GLU A 110 -12.40 -17.07 21.30
C GLU A 110 -11.25 -17.84 21.98
N MET A 111 -11.19 -19.17 21.80
CA MET A 111 -10.11 -20.00 22.32
C MET A 111 -8.76 -19.55 21.75
N PHE A 112 -8.68 -19.39 20.42
CA PHE A 112 -7.48 -18.90 19.76
C PHE A 112 -7.04 -17.53 20.30
N ILE A 113 -7.98 -16.58 20.41
CA ILE A 113 -7.71 -15.24 20.93
C ILE A 113 -7.10 -15.32 22.34
N LYS A 114 -7.67 -16.14 23.22
CA LYS A 114 -7.19 -16.33 24.60
C LYS A 114 -5.78 -16.94 24.64
N GLU A 115 -5.54 -17.99 23.85
CA GLU A 115 -4.24 -18.66 23.77
C GLU A 115 -3.11 -17.74 23.28
N HIS A 116 -3.45 -16.73 22.48
CA HIS A 116 -2.50 -15.76 21.93
C HIS A 116 -2.43 -14.45 22.75
N GLY A 117 -2.97 -14.46 23.99
CA GLY A 117 -2.84 -13.35 24.95
C GLY A 117 -3.91 -12.26 24.82
N GLY A 118 -4.97 -12.49 24.06
CA GLY A 118 -6.14 -11.61 23.99
C GLY A 118 -5.90 -10.28 23.28
N VAL A 119 -6.87 -9.37 23.41
CA VAL A 119 -6.81 -7.99 22.88
C VAL A 119 -5.54 -7.24 23.32
N SER A 120 -5.03 -7.55 24.52
CA SER A 120 -3.82 -6.97 25.09
C SER A 120 -2.57 -7.15 24.20
N ARG A 121 -2.53 -8.22 23.40
CA ARG A 121 -1.46 -8.56 22.46
C ARG A 121 -1.78 -8.20 21.01
N ALA A 122 -2.95 -7.66 20.74
CA ALA A 122 -3.35 -7.23 19.40
C ALA A 122 -2.66 -5.93 18.98
N HIS A 123 -2.68 -5.70 17.67
CA HIS A 123 -2.15 -4.48 17.05
C HIS A 123 -2.88 -3.23 17.57
N PHE A 124 -2.16 -2.10 17.65
CA PHE A 124 -2.70 -0.87 18.24
C PHE A 124 -3.98 -0.37 17.55
N MET A 125 -4.12 -0.56 16.23
CA MET A 125 -5.34 -0.21 15.50
C MET A 125 -6.56 -1.04 15.92
N THR A 126 -6.35 -2.32 16.27
CA THR A 126 -7.41 -3.19 16.81
C THR A 126 -7.84 -2.73 18.20
N LYS A 127 -6.87 -2.40 19.07
CA LYS A 127 -7.13 -1.84 20.41
C LYS A 127 -7.90 -0.52 20.30
N PHE A 128 -7.50 0.35 19.36
CA PHE A 128 -8.18 1.61 19.08
C PHE A 128 -9.63 1.42 18.64
N LEU A 129 -9.89 0.51 17.69
CA LEU A 129 -11.24 0.17 17.25
C LEU A 129 -12.12 -0.27 18.43
N LEU A 130 -11.64 -1.20 19.26
CA LEU A 130 -12.40 -1.68 20.41
C LEU A 130 -12.58 -0.61 21.48
N ALA A 131 -11.60 0.28 21.68
CA ALA A 131 -11.69 1.38 22.64
C ALA A 131 -12.75 2.43 22.26
N ILE A 132 -12.86 2.77 20.97
CA ILE A 132 -13.93 3.64 20.45
C ILE A 132 -15.31 3.03 20.71
N HIS A 133 -15.44 1.71 20.62
CA HIS A 133 -16.70 1.01 20.89
C HIS A 133 -16.88 0.61 22.37
N GLY A 134 -16.00 1.07 23.26
CA GLY A 134 -16.11 0.90 24.71
C GLY A 134 -15.69 -0.47 25.26
N GLU A 135 -15.17 -1.36 24.41
CA GLU A 135 -14.78 -2.74 24.77
C GLU A 135 -13.27 -2.88 25.07
N TYR A 136 -12.54 -1.77 25.08
CA TYR A 136 -11.16 -1.69 25.55
C TYR A 136 -10.89 -0.33 26.19
N GLU A 137 -10.00 -0.26 27.17
CA GLU A 137 -9.69 1.01 27.83
C GLU A 137 -8.65 1.80 27.07
N PHE A 138 -8.92 3.09 26.82
CA PHE A 138 -7.88 4.03 26.38
C PHE A 138 -6.71 4.05 27.38
N PRO A 139 -5.47 4.29 26.90
CA PRO A 139 -4.31 4.35 27.77
C PRO A 139 -4.51 5.40 28.88
N ALA A 140 -4.20 5.01 30.12
CA ALA A 140 -4.46 5.84 31.30
C ALA A 140 -3.80 7.22 31.20
N LEU A 141 -2.61 7.29 30.60
CA LEU A 141 -1.84 8.51 30.37
C LEU A 141 -1.53 8.67 28.89
N PHE A 142 -2.42 9.32 28.15
CA PHE A 142 -2.18 9.76 26.78
C PHE A 142 -2.72 11.17 26.59
N HIS A 143 -1.86 12.04 26.06
CA HIS A 143 -2.24 13.39 25.66
C HIS A 143 -1.36 13.80 24.48
N PHE A 144 -1.96 13.86 23.31
CA PHE A 144 -1.38 14.50 22.13
C PHE A 144 -1.53 16.02 22.26
N PRO A 145 -0.43 16.77 22.39
CA PRO A 145 -0.52 18.22 22.51
C PRO A 145 -0.86 18.81 21.13
N THR A 146 -2.13 19.17 20.94
CA THR A 146 -2.64 19.73 19.68
C THR A 146 -1.90 21.00 19.22
N PRO A 147 -1.25 21.82 20.08
CA PRO A 147 -0.42 22.94 19.59
C PRO A 147 0.76 22.53 18.71
N ILE A 148 1.11 21.24 18.64
CA ILE A 148 2.11 20.73 17.69
C ILE A 148 1.76 21.11 16.24
N LEU A 149 0.47 21.25 15.91
CA LEU A 149 -0.01 21.61 14.56
C LEU A 149 0.38 23.03 14.14
N PHE A 150 0.73 23.90 15.09
CA PHE A 150 1.15 25.28 14.83
C PHE A 150 2.67 25.45 14.80
N LEU A 151 3.43 24.37 15.02
CA LEU A 151 4.88 24.43 14.95
C LEU A 151 5.32 24.64 13.50
N GLN A 152 6.46 25.31 13.33
CA GLN A 152 7.07 25.49 12.01
C GLN A 152 7.49 24.13 11.42
N ASP A 153 7.48 24.04 10.09
CA ASP A 153 7.68 22.78 9.38
C ASP A 153 9.07 22.16 9.61
N ASP A 154 10.08 22.97 9.95
CA ASP A 154 11.45 22.59 10.28
C ASP A 154 11.63 22.14 11.75
N SER A 155 10.59 22.26 12.58
CA SER A 155 10.59 21.78 13.95
C SER A 155 10.78 20.25 14.01
N PRO A 156 11.57 19.72 14.96
CA PRO A 156 11.70 18.27 15.16
C PRO A 156 10.39 17.59 15.61
N LEU A 157 9.41 18.37 16.06
CA LEU A 157 8.07 17.91 16.44
C LEU A 157 7.02 18.17 15.34
N SER A 158 7.41 18.72 14.19
CA SER A 158 6.49 18.99 13.09
C SER A 158 5.74 17.72 12.69
N ILE A 159 4.42 17.83 12.47
CA ILE A 159 3.62 16.74 11.92
C ILE A 159 4.07 16.35 10.51
N PHE A 160 4.76 17.26 9.80
CA PHE A 160 5.36 17.00 8.49
C PHE A 160 6.66 16.19 8.56
N GLY A 161 7.14 15.87 9.77
CA GLY A 161 8.13 14.82 10.00
C GLY A 161 7.56 13.40 9.95
N LEU A 162 6.23 13.25 9.98
CA LEU A 162 5.51 11.99 9.75
C LEU A 162 5.25 11.83 8.25
N SER A 163 5.21 10.60 7.74
CA SER A 163 4.75 10.33 6.37
C SER A 163 3.30 10.78 6.21
N SER A 164 2.91 11.21 5.01
CA SER A 164 1.53 11.58 4.66
C SER A 164 0.51 10.52 5.11
N SER A 165 0.80 9.25 4.87
CA SER A 165 -0.04 8.13 5.32
C SER A 165 -0.12 8.06 6.85
N ALA A 166 0.99 8.10 7.58
CA ALA A 166 0.94 8.09 9.05
C ALA A 166 0.22 9.32 9.61
N ARG A 167 0.53 10.51 9.08
CA ARG A 167 -0.04 11.79 9.50
C ARG A 167 -1.56 11.75 9.43
N ILE A 168 -2.13 11.29 8.32
CA ILE A 168 -3.57 11.30 8.14
C ILE A 168 -4.32 10.23 8.95
N HIS A 169 -3.68 9.11 9.26
CA HIS A 169 -4.28 8.10 10.12
C HIS A 169 -4.15 8.46 11.61
N LEU A 170 -2.96 8.90 12.04
CA LEU A 170 -2.68 9.12 13.45
C LEU A 170 -3.39 10.36 13.99
N ILE A 171 -3.42 11.49 13.27
CA ILE A 171 -4.06 12.73 13.76
C ILE A 171 -5.51 12.51 14.24
N PRO A 172 -6.44 11.95 13.44
CA PRO A 172 -7.79 11.68 13.91
C PRO A 172 -7.83 10.69 15.08
N MET A 173 -6.99 9.65 15.07
CA MET A 173 -6.91 8.69 16.17
C MET A 173 -6.51 9.35 17.48
N MET A 174 -5.49 10.22 17.44
CA MET A 174 -4.98 10.94 18.59
C MET A 174 -6.03 11.87 19.19
N ILE A 175 -6.90 12.48 18.38
CA ILE A 175 -8.02 13.29 18.88
C ILE A 175 -9.07 12.44 19.60
N CYS A 176 -9.43 11.28 19.04
CA CYS A 176 -10.31 10.34 19.73
C CYS A 176 -9.72 9.91 21.08
N MET A 177 -8.42 9.61 21.13
CA MET A 177 -7.73 9.21 22.37
C MET A 177 -7.67 10.36 23.39
N ASN A 178 -7.33 11.58 22.96
CA ASN A 178 -7.32 12.77 23.81
C ASN A 178 -8.66 13.03 24.49
N LYS A 179 -9.74 12.91 23.72
CA LYS A 179 -11.11 13.10 24.23
C LYS A 179 -11.69 11.87 24.91
N ARG A 180 -10.94 10.75 24.93
CA ARG A 180 -11.42 9.43 25.39
C ARG A 180 -12.76 9.06 24.75
N PHE A 181 -12.91 9.38 23.48
CA PHE A 181 -14.18 9.28 22.76
C PHE A 181 -14.67 7.83 22.72
N ARG A 182 -15.93 7.63 23.12
CA ARG A 182 -16.65 6.37 22.99
C ARG A 182 -17.96 6.62 22.26
N VAL A 183 -18.31 5.72 21.36
CA VAL A 183 -19.60 5.72 20.70
C VAL A 183 -20.70 5.48 21.74
N GLU A 184 -21.71 6.36 21.77
CA GLU A 184 -22.81 6.27 22.75
C GLU A 184 -23.67 5.00 22.55
N LYS A 185 -23.86 4.60 21.29
CA LYS A 185 -24.62 3.42 20.93
C LYS A 185 -23.81 2.16 21.24
N LYS A 186 -24.32 1.31 22.13
CA LYS A 186 -23.73 0.01 22.42
C LYS A 186 -23.91 -0.95 21.24
N LEU A 187 -22.83 -1.20 20.50
CA LEU A 187 -22.83 -2.10 19.34
C LEU A 187 -22.30 -3.50 19.66
N LEU A 188 -21.48 -3.64 20.70
CA LEU A 188 -20.84 -4.89 21.08
C LEU A 188 -21.39 -5.42 22.40
N PRO A 189 -21.44 -6.75 22.58
CA PRO A 189 -21.50 -7.33 23.92
C PRO A 189 -20.18 -7.10 24.64
N ASN A 190 -20.17 -7.29 25.96
CA ASN A 190 -18.94 -7.19 26.75
C ASN A 190 -17.88 -8.21 26.26
N LEU A 191 -16.66 -7.73 25.99
CA LEU A 191 -15.55 -8.55 25.49
C LEU A 191 -14.46 -8.85 26.53
N ASN A 192 -14.73 -8.66 27.83
CA ASN A 192 -13.71 -8.86 28.88
C ASN A 192 -13.15 -10.29 28.90
N HIS A 193 -13.90 -11.28 28.44
CA HIS A 193 -13.47 -12.67 28.37
C HIS A 193 -12.33 -12.89 27.37
N ILE A 194 -12.11 -12.00 26.40
CA ILE A 194 -11.00 -12.04 25.43
C ILE A 194 -9.99 -10.91 25.60
N ALA A 195 -10.14 -10.05 26.60
CA ALA A 195 -9.30 -8.85 26.76
C ALA A 195 -7.80 -9.20 26.88
N GLY A 196 -7.47 -10.27 27.61
CA GLY A 196 -6.08 -10.57 27.99
C GLY A 196 -5.57 -9.61 29.07
N GLY A 197 -4.76 -10.09 30.01
CA GLY A 197 -4.30 -9.27 31.14
C GLY A 197 -3.30 -8.18 30.75
N GLY A 198 -3.44 -6.98 31.31
CA GLY A 198 -2.35 -6.02 31.57
C GLY A 198 -1.46 -5.55 30.41
N GLY A 199 -1.90 -5.63 29.16
CA GLY A 199 -1.08 -5.23 28.00
C GLY A 199 -0.95 -3.71 27.85
N GLN A 200 0.26 -3.24 27.56
CA GLN A 200 0.52 -1.84 27.24
C GLN A 200 0.03 -1.50 25.81
N TRP A 201 -0.46 -0.27 25.62
CA TRP A 201 -0.81 0.27 24.29
C TRP A 201 0.41 0.53 23.42
N PHE A 202 1.51 0.91 24.08
CA PHE A 202 2.76 1.31 23.47
C PHE A 202 3.89 0.43 24.02
N ARG A 203 4.96 0.24 23.24
CA ARG A 203 6.16 -0.46 23.71
C ARG A 203 6.90 0.40 24.74
N GLU A 204 7.61 -0.19 25.70
CA GLU A 204 8.51 0.60 26.55
C GLU A 204 9.77 0.98 25.75
N GLU A 205 9.88 2.25 25.35
CA GLU A 205 11.08 2.81 24.72
C GLU A 205 11.85 3.64 25.76
N ARG A 206 13.09 3.25 26.07
CA ARG A 206 13.92 3.93 27.10
C ARG A 206 15.15 4.63 26.54
N SER A 207 15.21 4.86 25.22
CA SER A 207 16.40 5.45 24.60
C SER A 207 16.61 6.92 25.04
N PRO A 208 17.87 7.40 25.19
CA PRO A 208 18.14 8.78 25.57
C PRO A 208 17.56 9.82 24.59
N LEU A 209 17.55 9.50 23.29
CA LEU A 209 16.94 10.33 22.25
C LEU A 209 15.42 10.48 22.47
N PHE A 210 14.75 9.38 22.80
CA PHE A 210 13.33 9.40 23.12
C PHE A 210 13.03 10.21 24.39
N GLN A 211 13.91 10.16 25.41
CA GLN A 211 13.75 10.99 26.61
C GLN A 211 13.88 12.49 26.32
N SER A 212 14.82 12.90 25.45
CA SER A 212 14.93 14.29 25.00
C SER A 212 13.67 14.74 24.27
N PHE A 213 13.18 13.92 23.33
CA PHE A 213 11.93 14.15 22.61
C PHE A 213 10.73 14.31 23.56
N LEU A 214 10.61 13.44 24.57
CA LEU A 214 9.59 13.58 25.61
C LEU A 214 9.70 14.89 26.39
N GLY A 215 10.92 15.38 26.61
CA GLY A 215 11.17 16.70 27.20
C GLY A 215 10.58 17.82 26.35
N ASP A 216 10.76 17.78 25.04
CA ASP A 216 10.20 18.78 24.12
C ASP A 216 8.68 18.68 24.00
N VAL A 217 8.13 17.46 23.95
CA VAL A 217 6.68 17.24 24.02
C VAL A 217 6.09 17.82 25.31
N LYS A 218 6.75 17.63 26.47
CA LYS A 218 6.31 18.21 27.75
C LYS A 218 6.25 19.73 27.73
N LYS A 219 7.16 20.40 27.01
CA LYS A 219 7.09 21.87 26.83
C LYS A 219 5.83 22.27 26.07
N VAL A 220 5.49 21.57 24.99
CA VAL A 220 4.26 21.86 24.23
C VAL A 220 3.00 21.55 25.06
N ILE A 221 3.03 20.49 25.87
CA ILE A 221 1.94 20.18 26.81
C ILE A 221 1.70 21.35 27.77
N SER A 222 2.76 22.04 28.22
CA SER A 222 2.65 23.19 29.13
C SER A 222 2.05 24.46 28.51
N TYR A 223 1.77 24.47 27.20
CA TYR A 223 1.13 25.62 26.56
C TYR A 223 -0.29 25.87 27.07
N PRO A 224 -0.80 27.12 26.99
CA PRO A 224 -2.12 27.46 27.51
C PRO A 224 -3.24 26.60 26.93
N LEU A 225 -4.23 26.27 27.76
CA LEU A 225 -5.40 25.47 27.35
C LEU A 225 -6.16 26.08 26.16
N SER A 226 -6.15 27.40 26.01
CA SER A 226 -6.73 28.08 24.84
C SER A 226 -6.06 27.69 23.52
N LEU A 227 -4.75 27.46 23.54
CA LEU A 227 -4.01 27.03 22.35
C LEU A 227 -4.26 25.55 22.04
N HIS A 228 -4.42 24.72 23.08
CA HIS A 228 -4.88 23.33 22.90
C HIS A 228 -6.29 23.28 22.31
N HIS A 229 -7.18 24.18 22.74
CA HIS A 229 -8.53 24.29 22.16
C HIS A 229 -8.49 24.65 20.67
N LYS A 230 -7.73 25.69 20.31
CA LYS A 230 -7.49 26.05 18.90
C LYS A 230 -6.86 24.91 18.10
N GLY A 231 -6.02 24.10 18.74
CA GLY A 231 -5.44 22.93 18.09
C GLY A 231 -6.48 21.87 17.68
N TYR A 232 -7.62 21.75 18.38
CA TYR A 232 -8.71 20.88 17.91
C TYR A 232 -9.41 21.43 16.67
N GLU A 233 -9.63 22.75 16.60
CA GLU A 233 -10.16 23.43 15.41
C GLU A 233 -9.20 23.23 14.22
N GLU A 234 -7.90 23.33 14.48
CA GLU A 234 -6.86 23.11 13.48
C GLU A 234 -6.82 21.67 12.98
N VAL A 235 -7.00 20.65 13.84
CA VAL A 235 -7.14 19.26 13.37
C VAL A 235 -8.34 19.12 12.44
N GLU A 236 -9.49 19.69 12.82
CA GLU A 236 -10.68 19.60 11.98
C GLU A 236 -10.46 20.25 10.61
N ARG A 237 -9.85 21.44 10.59
CA ARG A 237 -9.45 22.13 9.36
C ARG A 237 -8.47 21.29 8.55
N PHE A 238 -7.43 20.76 9.19
CA PHE A 238 -6.40 19.93 8.56
C PHE A 238 -7.01 18.72 7.84
N MET A 239 -7.95 18.01 8.49
CA MET A 239 -8.68 16.90 7.86
C MET A 239 -9.54 17.38 6.70
N LYS A 240 -10.34 18.44 6.89
CA LYS A 240 -11.26 18.97 5.87
C LYS A 240 -10.57 19.40 4.58
N GLU A 241 -9.41 20.02 4.68
CA GLU A 241 -8.60 20.45 3.52
C GLU A 241 -8.08 19.28 2.67
N ARG A 242 -8.12 18.04 3.19
CA ARG A 242 -7.60 16.82 2.56
C ARG A 242 -8.69 15.81 2.20
N ILE A 243 -9.96 16.23 2.25
CA ILE A 243 -11.08 15.41 1.78
C ILE A 243 -11.15 15.48 0.26
N ASP A 244 -11.07 14.33 -0.40
CA ASP A 244 -11.26 14.20 -1.84
C ASP A 244 -12.73 14.42 -2.23
N GLU A 245 -12.98 14.59 -3.52
CA GLU A 245 -14.29 14.99 -4.03
C GLU A 245 -15.42 14.05 -3.62
N ASN A 246 -15.15 12.74 -3.50
CA ASN A 246 -16.13 11.75 -3.08
C ASN A 246 -16.41 11.74 -1.55
N GLY A 247 -15.67 12.53 -0.76
CA GLY A 247 -15.83 12.60 0.70
C GLY A 247 -14.84 11.76 1.51
N THR A 248 -14.00 10.96 0.86
CA THR A 248 -12.94 10.20 1.56
C THR A 248 -11.77 11.08 1.93
N LEU A 249 -11.14 10.78 3.07
CA LEU A 249 -9.93 11.48 3.52
C LEU A 249 -8.71 10.84 2.86
N TYR A 250 -7.99 11.63 2.04
CA TYR A 250 -6.78 11.18 1.35
C TYR A 250 -6.95 9.89 0.52
N SER A 251 -8.14 9.67 -0.04
CA SER A 251 -8.50 8.45 -0.78
C SER A 251 -8.30 7.13 0.01
N TYR A 252 -8.25 7.18 1.34
CA TYR A 252 -8.12 6.00 2.22
C TYR A 252 -9.41 5.73 2.99
N ALA A 253 -9.95 4.52 2.87
CA ALA A 253 -11.10 4.09 3.66
C ALA A 253 -10.78 4.10 5.17
N SER A 254 -9.62 3.57 5.56
CA SER A 254 -9.14 3.53 6.95
C SER A 254 -9.03 4.93 7.58
N ALA A 255 -8.34 5.87 6.94
CA ALA A 255 -8.28 7.26 7.40
C ALA A 255 -9.67 7.92 7.47
N THR A 256 -10.55 7.62 6.51
CA THR A 256 -11.93 8.13 6.50
C THR A 256 -12.74 7.63 7.70
N PHE A 257 -12.60 6.37 8.09
CA PHE A 257 -13.22 5.87 9.32
C PHE A 257 -12.74 6.63 10.55
N TYR A 258 -11.43 6.85 10.68
CA TYR A 258 -10.87 7.59 11.80
C TYR A 258 -11.32 9.05 11.81
N MET A 259 -11.41 9.69 10.65
CA MET A 259 -11.97 11.03 10.49
C MET A 259 -13.40 11.11 10.99
N ILE A 260 -14.27 10.18 10.61
CA ILE A 260 -15.67 10.14 11.06
C ILE A 260 -15.72 10.08 12.59
N TYR A 261 -14.95 9.18 13.22
CA TYR A 261 -14.90 9.11 14.68
C TYR A 261 -14.32 10.37 15.33
N ALA A 262 -13.32 10.99 14.72
CA ALA A 262 -12.76 12.25 15.22
C ALA A 262 -13.77 13.40 15.13
N LEU A 263 -14.55 13.49 14.06
CA LEU A 263 -15.64 14.48 13.92
C LEU A 263 -16.71 14.27 14.99
N LEU A 264 -17.12 13.01 15.25
CA LEU A 264 -18.04 12.70 16.35
C LEU A 264 -17.44 13.09 17.70
N ALA A 265 -16.15 12.83 17.94
CA ALA A 265 -15.44 13.24 19.14
C ALA A 265 -15.38 14.77 19.30
N LEU A 266 -15.34 15.51 18.20
CA LEU A 266 -15.39 16.98 18.16
C LEU A 266 -16.81 17.53 18.33
N GLY A 267 -17.84 16.67 18.44
CA GLY A 267 -19.22 17.05 18.69
C GLY A 267 -20.09 17.20 17.44
N HIS A 268 -19.61 16.77 16.27
CA HIS A 268 -20.46 16.71 15.07
C HIS A 268 -21.56 15.67 15.26
N SER A 269 -22.76 16.00 14.80
CA SER A 269 -23.85 15.02 14.72
C SER A 269 -23.49 13.92 13.72
N ILE A 270 -23.96 12.70 13.99
CA ILE A 270 -23.85 11.56 13.07
C ILE A 270 -24.56 11.81 11.72
N GLN A 271 -25.55 12.71 11.67
CA GLN A 271 -26.20 13.17 10.44
C GLN A 271 -25.52 14.40 9.80
N SER A 272 -24.31 14.77 10.23
CA SER A 272 -23.62 15.92 9.64
C SER A 272 -23.34 15.70 8.15
N PRO A 273 -23.46 16.74 7.30
CA PRO A 273 -23.24 16.59 5.85
C PRO A 273 -21.86 16.03 5.48
N ILE A 274 -20.83 16.36 6.27
CA ILE A 274 -19.47 15.87 6.07
C ILE A 274 -19.37 14.35 6.33
N ILE A 275 -20.02 13.83 7.37
CA ILE A 275 -20.05 12.39 7.66
C ILE A 275 -20.86 11.66 6.59
N GLU A 276 -22.02 12.19 6.18
CA GLU A 276 -22.83 11.59 5.11
C GLU A 276 -22.08 11.53 3.77
N LYS A 277 -21.33 12.58 3.44
CA LYS A 277 -20.45 12.58 2.27
C LYS A 277 -19.34 11.55 2.40
N ALA A 278 -18.69 11.45 3.56
CA ALA A 278 -17.65 10.45 3.82
C ALA A 278 -18.18 9.01 3.69
N VAL A 279 -19.38 8.73 4.20
CA VAL A 279 -20.05 7.42 4.05
C VAL A 279 -20.34 7.13 2.58
N THR A 280 -20.79 8.12 1.81
CA THR A 280 -21.01 7.99 0.36
C THR A 280 -19.70 7.67 -0.37
N GLY A 281 -18.61 8.35 -0.01
CA GLY A 281 -17.27 8.08 -0.51
C GLY A 281 -16.81 6.66 -0.21
N LEU A 282 -16.97 6.19 1.03
CA LEU A 282 -16.66 4.81 1.41
C LEU A 282 -17.47 3.80 0.58
N LYS A 283 -18.78 4.05 0.38
CA LYS A 283 -19.63 3.18 -0.44
C LYS A 283 -19.16 3.09 -1.90
N SER A 284 -18.55 4.15 -2.43
CA SER A 284 -17.96 4.14 -3.79
C SER A 284 -16.78 3.18 -3.95
N TYR A 285 -16.15 2.74 -2.84
CA TYR A 285 -15.02 1.81 -2.86
C TYR A 285 -15.43 0.35 -2.70
N ILE A 286 -16.72 0.07 -2.53
CA ILE A 286 -17.24 -1.29 -2.35
C ILE A 286 -17.09 -2.08 -3.66
N TRP A 287 -16.39 -3.19 -3.58
CA TRP A 287 -16.31 -4.19 -4.63
C TRP A 287 -17.22 -5.39 -4.30
N LYS A 288 -18.05 -5.79 -5.26
CA LYS A 288 -18.90 -6.98 -5.13
C LYS A 288 -18.10 -8.22 -5.51
N MET A 289 -17.93 -9.12 -4.55
CA MET A 289 -17.23 -10.39 -4.68
C MET A 289 -18.25 -11.54 -4.74
N ASP A 290 -17.86 -12.71 -5.23
CA ASP A 290 -18.72 -13.91 -5.19
C ASP A 290 -19.12 -14.30 -3.76
N ARG A 291 -18.23 -14.02 -2.79
CA ARG A 291 -18.40 -14.36 -1.38
C ARG A 291 -18.95 -13.23 -0.51
N GLY A 292 -19.46 -12.14 -1.10
CA GLY A 292 -19.98 -10.99 -0.34
C GLY A 292 -19.47 -9.67 -0.89
N SER A 293 -19.35 -8.63 -0.06
CA SER A 293 -18.73 -7.36 -0.47
C SER A 293 -17.44 -7.13 0.26
N HIS A 294 -16.47 -6.56 -0.45
CA HIS A 294 -15.20 -6.09 0.12
C HIS A 294 -15.14 -4.57 -0.03
N LEU A 295 -14.79 -3.87 1.04
CA LEU A 295 -14.46 -2.46 1.00
C LEU A 295 -12.97 -2.30 0.71
N GLN A 296 -12.63 -1.83 -0.48
CA GLN A 296 -11.24 -1.53 -0.83
C GLN A 296 -10.72 -0.40 0.04
N ASN A 297 -9.47 -0.49 0.52
CA ASN A 297 -8.88 0.63 1.26
C ASN A 297 -8.68 1.85 0.35
N SER A 298 -8.20 1.60 -0.87
CA SER A 298 -8.07 2.58 -1.95
C SER A 298 -8.24 1.83 -3.28
N PRO A 299 -9.17 2.21 -4.18
CA PRO A 299 -9.27 1.56 -5.49
C PRO A 299 -8.05 1.87 -6.38
N SER A 300 -7.52 0.87 -7.08
CA SER A 300 -6.24 0.95 -7.84
C SER A 300 -6.35 1.44 -9.29
N THR A 301 -7.39 2.21 -9.64
CA THR A 301 -7.75 2.45 -11.04
C THR A 301 -6.65 3.14 -11.86
N VAL A 302 -5.94 4.13 -11.30
CA VAL A 302 -4.86 4.83 -12.03
C VAL A 302 -3.67 3.91 -12.21
N TRP A 303 -3.24 3.27 -11.13
CA TRP A 303 -2.17 2.29 -11.10
C TRP A 303 -2.37 1.16 -12.13
N ASP A 304 -3.54 0.51 -12.10
CA ASP A 304 -3.89 -0.59 -12.99
C ASP A 304 -3.91 -0.14 -14.44
N THR A 305 -4.51 1.03 -14.71
CA THR A 305 -4.63 1.57 -16.08
C THR A 305 -3.27 1.94 -16.65
N ALA A 306 -2.39 2.55 -15.84
CA ALA A 306 -1.04 2.91 -16.25
C ALA A 306 -0.21 1.68 -16.57
N LEU A 307 -0.16 0.70 -15.65
CA LEU A 307 0.65 -0.51 -15.85
C LEU A 307 0.14 -1.40 -16.98
N LEU A 308 -1.18 -1.50 -17.18
CA LEU A 308 -1.74 -2.27 -18.30
C LEU A 308 -1.51 -1.58 -19.64
N SER A 309 -1.72 -0.25 -19.71
CA SER A 309 -1.41 0.51 -20.93
C SER A 309 0.06 0.38 -21.30
N TYR A 310 0.97 0.49 -20.32
CA TYR A 310 2.39 0.26 -20.49
C TYR A 310 2.71 -1.17 -20.98
N SER A 311 2.16 -2.19 -20.31
CA SER A 311 2.43 -3.60 -20.64
C SER A 311 1.93 -3.98 -22.04
N LEU A 312 0.75 -3.47 -22.43
CA LEU A 312 0.20 -3.63 -23.78
C LEU A 312 1.09 -3.00 -24.84
N GLN A 313 1.68 -1.84 -24.55
CA GLN A 313 2.63 -1.20 -25.43
C GLN A 313 3.92 -2.01 -25.55
N GLU A 314 4.51 -2.52 -24.45
CA GLU A 314 5.64 -3.45 -24.53
C GLU A 314 5.30 -4.71 -25.34
N ALA A 315 4.04 -5.18 -25.29
CA ALA A 315 3.48 -6.23 -26.13
C ALA A 315 3.19 -5.83 -27.59
N LYS A 316 3.70 -4.67 -28.05
CA LYS A 316 3.58 -4.12 -29.42
C LYS A 316 2.19 -3.60 -29.82
N VAL A 317 1.28 -3.38 -28.88
CA VAL A 317 0.09 -2.57 -29.18
C VAL A 317 0.53 -1.12 -29.38
N THR A 318 0.23 -0.54 -30.54
CA THR A 318 0.70 0.80 -30.90
C THR A 318 -0.16 1.89 -30.24
N ASN A 319 0.39 3.10 -30.16
CA ASN A 319 -0.30 4.28 -29.62
C ASN A 319 -1.44 4.78 -30.54
N GLU A 320 -1.52 4.33 -31.79
CA GLU A 320 -2.68 4.56 -32.68
C GLU A 320 -3.89 3.68 -32.32
N ASN A 321 -3.70 2.62 -31.53
CA ASN A 321 -4.80 1.79 -31.08
C ASN A 321 -5.70 2.59 -30.12
N LYS A 322 -7.01 2.60 -30.40
CA LYS A 322 -8.03 3.30 -29.58
C LYS A 322 -7.99 2.91 -28.10
N MET A 323 -7.64 1.66 -27.79
CA MET A 323 -7.48 1.18 -26.41
C MET A 323 -6.40 1.97 -25.67
N ILE A 324 -5.24 2.19 -26.30
CA ILE A 324 -4.14 2.98 -25.73
C ILE A 324 -4.51 4.46 -25.68
N GLN A 325 -5.11 5.01 -26.73
CA GLN A 325 -5.53 6.42 -26.76
C GLN A 325 -6.50 6.79 -25.64
N ARG A 326 -7.48 5.91 -25.35
CA ARG A 326 -8.44 6.12 -24.25
C ARG A 326 -7.75 6.07 -22.89
N ALA A 327 -6.85 5.11 -22.68
CA ALA A 327 -6.08 5.03 -21.45
C ALA A 327 -5.21 6.28 -21.26
N THR A 328 -4.53 6.73 -22.31
CA THR A 328 -3.74 7.97 -22.31
C THR A 328 -4.61 9.18 -21.95
N GLU A 329 -5.78 9.35 -22.57
CA GLU A 329 -6.69 10.47 -22.26
C GLU A 329 -7.15 10.44 -20.80
N TYR A 330 -7.51 9.27 -20.28
CA TYR A 330 -7.85 9.10 -18.87
C TYR A 330 -6.69 9.52 -17.96
N LEU A 331 -5.48 9.01 -18.21
CA LEU A 331 -4.32 9.31 -17.38
C LEU A 331 -3.98 10.81 -17.39
N LEU A 332 -4.09 11.48 -18.53
CA LEU A 332 -3.88 12.94 -18.61
C LEU A 332 -4.85 13.73 -17.73
N GLN A 333 -6.09 13.25 -17.56
CA GLN A 333 -7.09 13.90 -16.70
C GLN A 333 -6.79 13.71 -15.21
N LYS A 334 -6.01 12.70 -14.85
CA LYS A 334 -5.67 12.37 -13.46
C LYS A 334 -4.39 13.01 -12.94
N GLN A 335 -3.71 13.81 -13.76
CA GLN A 335 -2.51 14.50 -13.30
C GLN A 335 -2.88 15.57 -12.27
N GLN A 336 -2.22 15.53 -11.12
CA GLN A 336 -2.49 16.47 -10.04
C GLN A 336 -1.86 17.83 -10.32
N THR A 337 -2.59 18.89 -9.95
CA THR A 337 -2.22 20.28 -10.20
C THR A 337 -2.10 21.12 -8.94
N LYS A 338 -2.42 20.55 -7.77
CA LYS A 338 -2.42 21.23 -6.47
C LYS A 338 -1.12 20.93 -5.71
N LYS A 339 -0.58 21.96 -5.05
CA LYS A 339 0.43 21.77 -4.00
C LYS A 339 -0.27 21.32 -2.72
N VAL A 340 0.26 20.27 -2.13
CA VAL A 340 -0.29 19.56 -0.96
C VAL A 340 0.88 19.21 -0.04
N ASP A 341 0.75 18.22 0.84
CA ASP A 341 1.72 17.96 1.90
C ASP A 341 3.17 17.75 1.42
N TRP A 342 3.40 17.04 0.32
CA TRP A 342 4.75 16.82 -0.22
C TRP A 342 5.50 18.13 -0.51
N SER A 343 4.76 19.22 -0.76
CA SER A 343 5.34 20.52 -1.08
C SER A 343 5.93 21.24 0.12
N VAL A 344 5.65 20.80 1.35
CA VAL A 344 6.28 21.34 2.58
C VAL A 344 7.80 21.20 2.48
N HIS A 345 8.28 20.00 2.17
CA HIS A 345 9.72 19.76 2.01
C HIS A 345 10.24 20.08 0.61
N ALA A 346 9.35 20.37 -0.36
CA ALA A 346 9.66 20.57 -1.76
C ALA A 346 8.95 21.79 -2.39
N SER A 347 8.97 22.92 -1.68
CA SER A 347 8.16 24.10 -1.98
C SER A 347 8.43 24.73 -3.36
N SER A 348 9.63 24.55 -3.91
CA SER A 348 10.02 25.06 -5.22
C SER A 348 9.43 24.26 -6.40
N LEU A 349 9.01 23.01 -6.19
CA LEU A 349 8.48 22.18 -7.27
C LEU A 349 7.07 22.60 -7.66
N VAL A 350 6.68 22.30 -8.89
CA VAL A 350 5.31 22.43 -9.39
C VAL A 350 4.62 21.07 -9.27
N ALA A 351 3.32 21.07 -9.01
CA ALA A 351 2.54 19.83 -8.99
C ALA A 351 2.54 19.18 -10.39
N GLY A 352 2.81 17.88 -10.41
CA GLY A 352 2.88 17.12 -11.65
C GLY A 352 2.75 15.61 -11.50
N GLY A 353 2.62 15.10 -10.26
CA GLY A 353 2.48 13.67 -10.01
C GLY A 353 1.07 13.14 -10.27
N TRP A 354 0.96 11.82 -10.22
CA TRP A 354 -0.27 11.05 -10.22
C TRP A 354 -0.37 10.27 -8.91
N GLY A 355 -1.59 9.98 -8.48
CA GLY A 355 -1.84 9.10 -7.34
C GLY A 355 -2.58 7.85 -7.75
N PHE A 356 -2.62 6.89 -6.83
CA PHE A 356 -3.14 5.54 -7.00
C PHE A 356 -4.59 5.39 -7.50
N SER A 357 -5.50 6.22 -6.97
CA SER A 357 -6.95 6.05 -7.14
C SER A 357 -7.56 7.06 -8.10
N ASP A 358 -8.72 6.71 -8.67
CA ASP A 358 -9.46 7.58 -9.59
C ASP A 358 -9.80 8.97 -9.00
N VAL A 359 -10.15 9.02 -7.71
CA VAL A 359 -10.60 10.23 -7.00
C VAL A 359 -9.46 10.95 -6.26
N ASN A 360 -8.23 10.43 -6.32
CA ASN A 360 -7.11 10.96 -5.55
C ASN A 360 -6.64 12.29 -6.12
N THR A 361 -6.83 13.36 -5.35
CA THR A 361 -6.42 14.73 -5.73
C THR A 361 -5.35 15.32 -4.82
N THR A 362 -4.93 14.59 -3.79
CA THR A 362 -4.14 15.13 -2.68
C THR A 362 -2.88 14.35 -2.35
N ILE A 363 -2.75 13.07 -2.73
CA ILE A 363 -1.57 12.23 -2.44
C ILE A 363 -1.04 11.59 -3.72
N PRO A 364 -0.29 12.35 -4.54
CA PRO A 364 0.47 11.74 -5.62
C PRO A 364 1.66 10.97 -5.02
N ASP A 365 2.10 9.94 -5.72
CA ASP A 365 3.25 9.14 -5.34
C ASP A 365 4.15 8.83 -6.54
N ILE A 366 5.39 8.48 -6.23
CA ILE A 366 6.45 8.28 -7.20
C ILE A 366 6.22 7.02 -8.03
N ASP A 367 5.65 5.95 -7.45
CA ASP A 367 5.44 4.70 -8.20
C ASP A 367 4.37 4.90 -9.27
N ASP A 368 3.20 5.43 -8.88
CA ASP A 368 2.11 5.78 -9.80
C ASP A 368 2.57 6.77 -10.86
N THR A 369 3.31 7.81 -10.46
CA THR A 369 3.85 8.79 -11.40
C THR A 369 4.79 8.13 -12.42
N THR A 370 5.68 7.22 -12.00
CA THR A 370 6.58 6.52 -12.93
C THR A 370 5.84 5.52 -13.82
N ALA A 371 4.79 4.87 -13.32
CA ALA A 371 3.93 3.99 -14.11
C ALA A 371 3.19 4.78 -15.20
N VAL A 372 2.61 5.92 -14.84
CA VAL A 372 1.90 6.80 -15.79
C VAL A 372 2.86 7.37 -16.82
N LEU A 373 4.04 7.87 -16.42
CA LEU A 373 5.03 8.38 -17.36
C LEU A 373 5.42 7.30 -18.38
N ARG A 374 5.69 6.06 -17.96
CA ARG A 374 5.97 4.96 -18.90
C ARG A 374 4.82 4.65 -19.85
N ALA A 375 3.58 4.72 -19.36
CA ALA A 375 2.40 4.57 -20.22
C ALA A 375 2.28 5.70 -21.27
N LEU A 376 2.71 6.91 -20.93
CA LEU A 376 2.68 8.09 -21.80
C LEU A 376 3.88 8.17 -22.77
N ALA A 377 4.98 7.46 -22.49
CA ALA A 377 6.26 7.64 -23.17
C ALA A 377 6.19 7.56 -24.70
N ARG A 378 5.40 6.62 -25.25
CA ARG A 378 5.25 6.46 -26.71
C ARG A 378 4.18 7.36 -27.32
N SER A 379 3.40 8.06 -26.50
CA SER A 379 2.44 9.08 -26.94
C SER A 379 3.04 10.50 -26.95
N ARG A 380 4.33 10.65 -26.62
CA ARG A 380 5.09 11.90 -26.75
C ARG A 380 5.15 12.41 -28.19
N GLY A 381 5.39 13.71 -28.35
CA GLY A 381 5.21 14.43 -29.62
C GLY A 381 3.79 14.97 -29.82
N ASN A 382 2.93 14.78 -28.81
CA ASN A 382 1.64 15.43 -28.67
C ASN A 382 1.76 16.51 -27.57
N ASP A 383 1.38 17.75 -27.87
CA ASP A 383 1.53 18.90 -26.95
C ASP A 383 0.93 18.68 -25.55
N ARG A 384 -0.22 17.98 -25.44
CA ARG A 384 -0.84 17.71 -24.13
C ARG A 384 -0.02 16.69 -23.35
N VAL A 385 0.45 15.65 -24.02
CA VAL A 385 1.30 14.60 -23.42
C VAL A 385 2.64 15.18 -23.01
N ASP A 386 3.30 15.97 -23.85
CA ASP A 386 4.62 16.53 -23.57
C ASP A 386 4.59 17.51 -22.39
N LYS A 387 3.52 18.32 -22.25
CA LYS A 387 3.29 19.17 -21.07
C LYS A 387 3.10 18.36 -19.79
N ALA A 388 2.30 17.29 -19.86
CA ALA A 388 2.06 16.42 -18.72
C ALA A 388 3.33 15.68 -18.30
N TRP A 389 4.05 15.14 -19.29
CA TRP A 389 5.34 14.47 -19.14
C TRP A 389 6.34 15.38 -18.42
N GLY A 390 6.56 16.60 -18.92
CA GLY A 390 7.54 17.52 -18.34
C GLY A 390 7.28 17.81 -16.87
N ARG A 391 6.02 18.06 -16.49
CA ARG A 391 5.66 18.26 -15.07
C ARG A 391 5.90 17.02 -14.21
N GLY A 392 5.53 15.84 -14.71
CA GLY A 392 5.72 14.59 -14.00
C GLY A 392 7.19 14.27 -13.77
N VAL A 393 8.02 14.44 -14.80
CA VAL A 393 9.46 14.21 -14.70
C VAL A 393 10.11 15.19 -13.72
N GLU A 394 9.82 16.49 -13.80
CA GLU A 394 10.35 17.46 -12.82
C GLU A 394 9.92 17.14 -11.39
N TRP A 395 8.68 16.68 -11.21
CA TRP A 395 8.16 16.28 -9.90
C TRP A 395 8.94 15.09 -9.31
N VAL A 396 9.15 14.01 -10.08
CA VAL A 396 9.93 12.84 -9.63
C VAL A 396 11.38 13.21 -9.30
N LYS A 397 12.06 13.99 -10.16
CA LYS A 397 13.45 14.44 -9.93
C LYS A 397 13.59 15.26 -8.67
N GLY A 398 12.61 16.11 -8.41
CA GLY A 398 12.61 17.02 -7.28
C GLY A 398 12.41 16.33 -5.92
N LEU A 399 11.89 15.11 -5.90
CA LEU A 399 11.59 14.36 -4.68
C LEU A 399 12.66 13.32 -4.28
N GLN A 400 13.84 13.35 -4.90
CA GLN A 400 14.95 12.53 -4.45
C GLN A 400 15.36 12.90 -3.01
N ASN A 401 15.58 11.90 -2.17
CA ASN A 401 16.13 12.10 -0.82
C ASN A 401 17.63 12.40 -0.87
N ASN A 402 18.15 13.00 0.20
CA ASN A 402 19.56 13.36 0.31
C ASN A 402 20.51 12.14 0.26
N ASP A 403 20.01 10.95 0.61
CA ASP A 403 20.75 9.69 0.54
C ASP A 403 20.90 9.14 -0.89
N GLY A 404 20.17 9.72 -1.86
CA GLY A 404 20.20 9.34 -3.27
C GLY A 404 19.04 8.46 -3.72
N GLY A 405 18.22 7.93 -2.81
CA GLY A 405 17.05 7.15 -3.17
C GLY A 405 15.76 7.96 -3.20
N TRP A 406 14.64 7.26 -3.41
CA TRP A 406 13.29 7.81 -3.38
C TRP A 406 12.39 7.00 -2.44
N GLY A 407 11.60 7.72 -1.64
CA GLY A 407 10.43 7.17 -0.93
C GLY A 407 9.19 7.16 -1.84
N ALA A 408 8.01 6.92 -1.27
CA ALA A 408 6.79 6.85 -2.07
C ALA A 408 6.16 8.23 -2.34
N PHE A 409 6.02 9.07 -1.33
CA PHE A 409 5.17 10.26 -1.35
C PHE A 409 5.95 11.56 -1.16
N GLU A 410 6.93 11.58 -0.26
CA GLU A 410 7.54 12.81 0.24
C GLU A 410 9.07 12.68 0.36
N ARG A 411 9.78 13.78 0.08
CA ARG A 411 11.23 13.85 0.31
C ARG A 411 11.52 14.34 1.73
N GLY A 412 12.62 13.88 2.32
CA GLY A 412 13.12 14.35 3.61
C GLY A 412 12.42 13.77 4.84
N VAL A 413 11.34 13.01 4.68
CA VAL A 413 10.55 12.44 5.78
C VAL A 413 11.18 11.14 6.30
N THR A 414 12.40 11.24 6.84
CA THR A 414 13.28 10.10 7.14
C THR A 414 13.77 10.06 8.60
N SER A 415 13.05 10.73 9.50
CA SER A 415 13.46 10.90 10.90
C SER A 415 13.60 9.58 11.66
N LYS A 416 14.85 9.23 12.02
CA LYS A 416 15.16 8.07 12.87
C LYS A 416 14.55 8.17 14.28
N LEU A 417 14.32 9.39 14.75
CA LEU A 417 13.67 9.60 16.05
C LEU A 417 12.20 9.18 16.00
N LEU A 418 11.50 9.60 14.94
CA LEU A 418 10.07 9.29 14.76
C LEU A 418 9.86 7.82 14.37
N SER A 419 10.77 7.21 13.61
CA SER A 419 10.70 5.78 13.26
C SER A 419 10.83 4.85 14.47
N ASN A 420 11.37 5.34 15.59
CA ASN A 420 11.54 4.60 16.85
C ASN A 420 10.53 5.01 17.92
N LEU A 421 9.41 5.65 17.53
CA LEU A 421 8.32 5.87 18.46
C LEU A 421 7.79 4.52 18.96
N PRO A 422 7.31 4.42 20.22
CA PRO A 422 6.84 3.18 20.83
C PRO A 422 5.49 2.67 20.28
N ILE A 423 5.22 2.92 19.00
CA ILE A 423 4.07 2.45 18.25
C ILE A 423 4.49 1.17 17.51
N GLU A 424 3.63 0.16 17.53
CA GLU A 424 3.86 -1.06 16.77
C GLU A 424 4.00 -0.75 15.26
N ASN A 425 4.98 -1.37 14.59
CA ASN A 425 5.35 -1.08 13.20
C ASN A 425 5.69 0.40 12.90
N ALA A 426 6.12 1.19 13.90
CA ALA A 426 6.52 2.58 13.72
C ALA A 426 7.49 2.79 12.54
N SER A 427 8.51 1.95 12.41
CA SER A 427 9.52 2.05 11.35
C SER A 427 8.95 1.83 9.94
N ASP A 428 7.88 1.03 9.80
CA ASP A 428 7.25 0.76 8.51
C ASP A 428 6.22 1.84 8.13
N MET A 429 5.58 2.46 9.13
CA MET A 429 4.45 3.37 8.94
C MET A 429 4.82 4.86 9.04
N ILE A 430 5.65 5.26 10.01
CA ILE A 430 5.76 6.65 10.46
C ILE A 430 6.58 7.53 9.51
N THR A 431 7.54 6.97 8.79
CA THR A 431 8.43 7.72 7.90
C THR A 431 8.28 7.25 6.45
N ASP A 432 8.79 8.04 5.52
CA ASP A 432 8.85 7.73 4.09
C ASP A 432 10.31 7.67 3.59
N PRO A 433 11.10 6.68 4.07
CA PRO A 433 12.49 6.54 3.67
C PRO A 433 12.61 6.07 2.22
N SER A 434 13.80 6.27 1.66
CA SER A 434 14.16 5.68 0.38
C SER A 434 14.01 4.16 0.38
N THR A 435 13.45 3.59 -0.68
CA THR A 435 13.30 2.13 -0.82
C THR A 435 13.87 1.61 -2.15
N PRO A 436 14.45 0.39 -2.17
CA PRO A 436 15.04 -0.18 -3.38
C PRO A 436 14.06 -0.37 -4.53
N ASP A 437 12.84 -0.79 -4.24
CA ASP A 437 11.79 -0.94 -5.24
C ASP A 437 11.50 0.39 -5.94
N ILE A 438 11.16 1.45 -5.21
CA ILE A 438 10.85 2.76 -5.82
C ILE A 438 12.07 3.34 -6.53
N THR A 439 13.24 3.32 -5.89
CA THR A 439 14.48 3.84 -6.50
C THR A 439 14.83 3.11 -7.80
N GLY A 440 14.67 1.79 -7.83
CA GLY A 440 14.84 0.97 -9.03
C GLY A 440 13.88 1.38 -10.16
N ARG A 441 12.59 1.60 -9.85
CA ARG A 441 11.59 2.04 -10.83
C ARG A 441 11.86 3.44 -11.38
N VAL A 442 12.34 4.35 -10.52
CA VAL A 442 12.80 5.68 -10.96
C VAL A 442 13.98 5.54 -11.94
N LEU A 443 14.98 4.72 -11.62
CA LEU A 443 16.10 4.46 -12.54
C LEU A 443 15.65 3.78 -13.83
N GLU A 444 14.66 2.89 -13.79
CA GLU A 444 14.09 2.26 -14.99
C GLU A 444 13.44 3.29 -15.92
N LEU A 445 12.61 4.18 -15.35
CA LEU A 445 12.00 5.30 -16.06
C LEU A 445 13.07 6.17 -16.73
N PHE A 446 14.04 6.62 -15.95
CA PHE A 446 15.06 7.54 -16.44
C PHE A 446 16.06 6.86 -17.37
N GLY A 447 16.41 5.59 -17.18
CA GLY A 447 17.32 4.89 -18.09
C GLY A 447 16.69 4.55 -19.44
N THR A 448 15.41 4.15 -19.44
CA THR A 448 14.75 3.61 -20.64
C THR A 448 13.97 4.66 -21.42
N TYR A 449 13.23 5.53 -20.73
CA TYR A 449 12.23 6.40 -21.34
C TYR A 449 12.60 7.89 -21.25
N ALA A 450 13.50 8.26 -20.34
CA ALA A 450 13.96 9.62 -20.12
C ALA A 450 15.50 9.75 -19.91
N PRO A 451 16.36 9.11 -20.76
CA PRO A 451 17.81 8.93 -20.53
C PRO A 451 18.61 10.20 -20.24
N ASN A 452 18.14 11.35 -20.74
CA ASN A 452 18.82 12.63 -20.60
C ASN A 452 18.15 13.57 -19.59
N GLU A 453 17.10 13.12 -18.89
CA GLU A 453 16.30 14.01 -18.04
C GLU A 453 16.73 13.96 -16.56
N LEU A 454 17.37 12.87 -16.10
CA LEU A 454 17.91 12.75 -14.75
C LEU A 454 19.35 13.28 -14.68
N PRO A 455 19.67 14.26 -13.81
CA PRO A 455 21.03 14.75 -13.65
C PRO A 455 22.00 13.63 -13.27
N GLU A 456 23.19 13.65 -13.87
CA GLU A 456 24.21 12.60 -13.70
C GLU A 456 24.56 12.34 -12.22
N GLU A 457 24.64 13.41 -11.41
CA GLU A 457 24.93 13.28 -9.98
C GLU A 457 23.78 12.64 -9.19
N GLN A 458 22.53 12.91 -9.56
CA GLN A 458 21.37 12.24 -8.95
C GLN A 458 21.38 10.74 -9.29
N LYS A 459 21.66 10.41 -10.55
CA LYS A 459 21.77 9.02 -11.03
C LYS A 459 22.87 8.26 -10.31
N LYS A 460 24.08 8.83 -10.19
CA LYS A 460 25.21 8.20 -9.47
C LYS A 460 24.89 7.96 -7.99
N LYS A 461 24.26 8.94 -7.31
CA LYS A 461 23.85 8.78 -5.91
C LYS A 461 22.84 7.64 -5.75
N ALA A 462 21.86 7.53 -6.63
CA ALA A 462 20.87 6.47 -6.63
C ALA A 462 21.50 5.08 -6.84
N ILE A 463 22.39 4.95 -7.84
CA ILE A 463 23.13 3.71 -8.09
C ILE A 463 23.95 3.34 -6.85
N LYS A 464 24.72 4.28 -6.30
CA LYS A 464 25.52 4.05 -5.10
C LYS A 464 24.65 3.60 -3.92
N TRP A 465 23.55 4.30 -3.67
CA TRP A 465 22.64 3.99 -2.58
C TRP A 465 22.09 2.56 -2.70
N LEU A 466 21.65 2.15 -3.89
CA LEU A 466 21.20 0.77 -4.15
C LEU A 466 22.29 -0.26 -3.87
N MET A 467 23.54 0.01 -4.22
CA MET A 467 24.65 -0.90 -3.89
C MET A 467 24.90 -0.98 -2.38
N ASP A 468 24.80 0.14 -1.67
CA ASP A 468 25.06 0.22 -0.23
C ASP A 468 23.97 -0.50 0.60
N VAL A 469 22.74 -0.56 0.09
CA VAL A 469 21.59 -1.22 0.77
C VAL A 469 21.31 -2.65 0.27
N GLN A 470 22.17 -3.21 -0.59
CA GLN A 470 22.04 -4.59 -1.06
C GLN A 470 22.26 -5.57 0.10
N GLU A 471 21.41 -6.59 0.21
CA GLU A 471 21.53 -7.63 1.22
C GLU A 471 22.76 -8.52 1.02
N GLN A 472 23.18 -9.18 2.10
CA GLN A 472 24.33 -10.09 2.06
C GLN A 472 24.12 -11.32 1.16
N ASN A 473 22.89 -11.69 0.84
CA ASN A 473 22.59 -12.76 -0.13
C ASN A 473 22.49 -12.23 -1.58
N GLY A 474 22.52 -10.91 -1.79
CA GLY A 474 22.41 -10.25 -3.09
C GLY A 474 21.03 -9.71 -3.44
N SER A 475 20.00 -9.94 -2.63
CA SER A 475 18.67 -9.40 -2.87
C SER A 475 18.53 -7.95 -2.42
N TRP A 476 17.40 -7.34 -2.78
CA TRP A 476 16.95 -6.05 -2.25
C TRP A 476 15.54 -6.18 -1.67
N TYR A 477 15.31 -5.56 -0.52
CA TYR A 477 13.99 -5.51 0.11
C TYR A 477 13.05 -4.59 -0.66
N GLY A 478 11.86 -5.08 -1.02
CA GLY A 478 10.76 -4.29 -1.57
C GLY A 478 9.73 -3.97 -0.50
N LYS A 479 9.32 -2.70 -0.37
CA LYS A 479 8.37 -2.24 0.64
C LYS A 479 6.92 -2.48 0.22
N TRP A 480 6.61 -2.31 -1.07
CA TRP A 480 5.22 -2.29 -1.56
C TRP A 480 4.76 -3.60 -2.22
N GLY A 481 5.69 -4.42 -2.69
CA GLY A 481 5.46 -5.80 -3.11
C GLY A 481 6.01 -6.82 -2.12
N ILE A 482 5.67 -8.09 -2.31
CA ILE A 482 6.20 -9.22 -1.51
C ILE A 482 7.38 -9.87 -2.22
N CYS A 483 8.60 -9.77 -1.69
CA CYS A 483 9.17 -8.69 -0.89
C CYS A 483 10.60 -8.50 -1.39
N TYR A 484 11.44 -9.53 -1.27
CA TYR A 484 12.78 -9.54 -1.83
C TYR A 484 12.82 -9.83 -3.32
N ILE A 485 11.95 -10.70 -3.85
CA ILE A 485 11.84 -10.94 -5.30
C ILE A 485 11.40 -9.65 -5.99
N TYR A 486 10.38 -8.98 -5.44
CA TYR A 486 9.88 -7.71 -5.96
C TYR A 486 10.94 -6.60 -5.95
N GLY A 487 11.58 -6.36 -4.79
CA GLY A 487 12.62 -5.34 -4.67
C GLY A 487 13.84 -5.61 -5.56
N THR A 488 14.24 -6.89 -5.67
CA THR A 488 15.34 -7.30 -6.54
C THR A 488 15.00 -7.10 -8.01
N TRP A 489 13.79 -7.44 -8.43
CA TRP A 489 13.33 -7.19 -9.80
C TRP A 489 13.39 -5.72 -10.16
N ALA A 490 12.74 -4.86 -9.39
CA ALA A 490 12.72 -3.42 -9.64
C ALA A 490 14.13 -2.80 -9.65
N THR A 491 15.00 -3.25 -8.73
CA THR A 491 16.38 -2.77 -8.66
C THR A 491 17.20 -3.22 -9.86
N MET A 492 17.13 -4.51 -10.24
CA MET A 492 17.90 -5.04 -11.36
C MET A 492 17.50 -4.38 -12.67
N THR A 493 16.19 -4.28 -12.97
CA THR A 493 15.73 -3.64 -14.21
C THR A 493 16.14 -2.17 -14.26
N GLY A 494 16.04 -1.44 -13.14
CA GLY A 494 16.49 -0.06 -13.02
C GLY A 494 17.98 0.12 -13.26
N LEU A 495 18.83 -0.67 -12.57
CA LEU A 495 20.29 -0.62 -12.74
C LEU A 495 20.73 -0.96 -14.17
N ARG A 496 20.06 -1.94 -14.80
CA ARG A 496 20.34 -2.31 -16.20
C ARG A 496 19.89 -1.23 -17.18
N ALA A 497 18.78 -0.55 -16.91
CA ALA A 497 18.29 0.57 -17.71
C ALA A 497 19.26 1.76 -17.72
N VAL A 498 19.97 2.00 -16.61
CA VAL A 498 21.03 3.03 -16.52
C VAL A 498 22.43 2.48 -16.81
N GLU A 499 22.50 1.38 -17.57
CA GLU A 499 23.72 0.80 -18.15
C GLU A 499 24.76 0.27 -17.14
N VAL A 500 24.39 -0.01 -15.89
CA VAL A 500 25.30 -0.71 -14.96
C VAL A 500 25.59 -2.12 -15.50
N PRO A 501 26.85 -2.48 -15.80
CA PRO A 501 27.18 -3.69 -16.54
C PRO A 501 26.78 -4.96 -15.79
N SER A 502 26.36 -6.01 -16.51
CA SER A 502 26.00 -7.32 -15.92
C SER A 502 27.17 -7.99 -15.20
N THR A 503 28.41 -7.61 -15.53
CA THR A 503 29.62 -8.05 -14.82
C THR A 503 29.78 -7.42 -13.43
N HIS A 504 28.96 -6.42 -13.08
CA HIS A 504 29.01 -5.80 -11.76
C HIS A 504 28.69 -6.83 -10.67
N PRO A 505 29.49 -6.92 -9.58
CA PRO A 505 29.33 -7.95 -8.56
C PRO A 505 27.93 -8.02 -7.96
N SER A 506 27.30 -6.88 -7.69
CA SER A 506 25.94 -6.80 -7.14
C SER A 506 24.90 -7.44 -8.05
N LEU A 507 24.95 -7.18 -9.36
CA LEU A 507 24.00 -7.75 -10.33
C LEU A 507 24.22 -9.25 -10.50
N LYS A 508 25.48 -9.69 -10.57
CA LYS A 508 25.83 -11.11 -10.64
C LYS A 508 25.30 -11.88 -9.43
N LYS A 509 25.48 -11.33 -8.23
CA LYS A 509 25.00 -11.93 -6.98
C LYS A 509 23.48 -12.02 -6.93
N ALA A 510 22.79 -10.97 -7.34
CA ALA A 510 21.33 -10.94 -7.41
C ALA A 510 20.76 -11.93 -8.43
N ALA A 511 21.36 -12.02 -9.62
CA ALA A 511 20.99 -12.99 -10.63
C ALA A 511 21.16 -14.43 -10.12
N SER A 512 22.33 -14.73 -9.52
CA SER A 512 22.55 -16.03 -8.90
C SER A 512 21.54 -16.30 -7.78
N TRP A 513 21.24 -15.33 -6.92
CA TRP A 513 20.24 -15.49 -5.86
C TRP A 513 18.85 -15.85 -6.41
N LEU A 514 18.38 -15.18 -7.47
CA LEU A 514 17.12 -15.51 -8.13
C LEU A 514 17.14 -16.92 -8.72
N GLU A 515 18.22 -17.33 -9.39
CA GLU A 515 18.34 -18.68 -9.96
C GLU A 515 18.24 -19.78 -8.89
N HIS A 516 18.83 -19.58 -7.72
CA HIS A 516 18.78 -20.54 -6.61
C HIS A 516 17.39 -20.64 -5.96
N LEU A 517 16.52 -19.65 -6.16
CA LEU A 517 15.16 -19.65 -5.64
C LEU A 517 14.12 -20.23 -6.60
N GLN A 518 14.50 -20.57 -7.84
CA GLN A 518 13.55 -21.16 -8.78
C GLN A 518 13.06 -22.51 -8.27
N HIS A 519 11.75 -22.71 -8.25
CA HIS A 519 11.12 -23.97 -7.88
C HIS A 519 11.26 -25.01 -9.01
N GLU A 520 11.01 -26.29 -8.70
CA GLU A 520 11.07 -27.36 -9.70
C GLU A 520 10.07 -27.17 -10.85
N ASP A 521 8.92 -26.53 -10.58
CA ASP A 521 7.91 -26.18 -11.58
C ASP A 521 8.34 -25.04 -12.53
N GLY A 522 9.51 -24.44 -12.28
CA GLY A 522 10.09 -23.35 -13.06
C GLY A 522 9.70 -21.94 -12.60
N GLY A 523 8.77 -21.80 -11.67
CA GLY A 523 8.35 -20.51 -11.15
C GLY A 523 9.10 -20.07 -9.89
N TRP A 524 8.61 -18.98 -9.31
CA TRP A 524 9.07 -18.43 -8.03
C TRP A 524 7.89 -18.13 -7.11
N GLY A 525 8.11 -18.30 -5.81
CA GLY A 525 7.14 -18.03 -4.76
C GLY A 525 7.80 -17.52 -3.47
N GLU A 526 7.38 -16.36 -2.99
CA GLU A 526 7.81 -15.73 -1.75
C GLU A 526 6.62 -15.45 -0.83
N SER A 527 6.75 -15.85 0.43
CA SER A 527 5.70 -15.70 1.45
C SER A 527 5.65 -14.27 1.97
N CYS A 528 4.44 -13.82 2.29
CA CYS A 528 4.21 -12.56 3.02
C CYS A 528 4.94 -12.48 4.35
N GLN A 529 5.22 -13.64 4.97
CA GLN A 529 5.99 -13.74 6.20
C GLN A 529 7.39 -13.12 6.06
N SER A 530 7.95 -13.08 4.84
CA SER A 530 9.25 -12.46 4.56
C SER A 530 9.34 -10.99 5.01
N SER A 531 8.22 -10.26 4.93
CA SER A 531 8.16 -8.84 5.30
C SER A 531 8.22 -8.59 6.82
N VAL A 532 7.77 -9.57 7.62
CA VAL A 532 7.80 -9.54 9.09
C VAL A 532 9.17 -10.02 9.59
N GLU A 533 9.66 -11.11 9.00
CA GLU A 533 10.91 -11.76 9.40
C GLU A 533 12.16 -11.06 8.84
N LYS A 534 11.98 -10.09 7.93
CA LYS A 534 13.05 -9.35 7.24
C LYS A 534 14.11 -10.28 6.66
N LYS A 535 13.65 -11.37 6.03
CA LYS A 535 14.45 -12.35 5.28
C LYS A 535 13.55 -13.10 4.31
N ILE A 536 14.14 -13.67 3.26
CA ILE A 536 13.41 -14.49 2.30
C ILE A 536 12.82 -15.74 2.96
N ILE A 537 11.52 -15.95 2.77
CA ILE A 537 10.80 -17.18 3.10
C ILE A 537 10.12 -17.66 1.82
N SER A 538 10.61 -18.76 1.27
CA SER A 538 10.04 -19.35 0.06
C SER A 538 8.66 -19.93 0.33
N LEU A 539 7.72 -19.70 -0.58
CA LEU A 539 6.49 -20.48 -0.63
C LEU A 539 6.78 -21.92 -1.10
N PRO A 540 5.89 -22.88 -0.78
CA PRO A 540 5.97 -24.22 -1.34
C PRO A 540 5.41 -24.32 -2.77
N PHE A 541 4.94 -23.21 -3.34
CA PHE A 541 4.41 -23.12 -4.69
C PHE A 541 4.80 -21.79 -5.33
N SER A 542 4.86 -21.77 -6.66
CA SER A 542 5.11 -20.57 -7.44
C SER A 542 3.86 -19.71 -7.61
N THR A 543 4.02 -18.40 -7.75
CA THR A 543 2.95 -17.46 -8.11
C THR A 543 3.25 -16.77 -9.44
N PRO A 544 2.24 -16.47 -10.28
CA PRO A 544 2.48 -15.81 -11.57
C PRO A 544 3.15 -14.44 -11.50
N SER A 545 2.77 -13.58 -10.56
CA SER A 545 3.35 -12.24 -10.45
C SER A 545 4.81 -12.29 -9.99
N GLN A 546 5.14 -13.09 -8.96
CA GLN A 546 6.52 -13.22 -8.50
C GLN A 546 7.41 -13.95 -9.52
N THR A 547 6.87 -14.93 -10.23
CA THR A 547 7.56 -15.58 -11.35
C THR A 547 7.86 -14.57 -12.46
N ALA A 548 6.90 -13.72 -12.81
CA ALA A 548 7.10 -12.68 -13.82
C ALA A 548 8.15 -11.66 -13.38
N TRP A 549 8.18 -11.24 -12.11
CA TRP A 549 9.22 -10.35 -11.58
C TRP A 549 10.61 -10.98 -11.66
N ALA A 550 10.77 -12.22 -11.19
CA ALA A 550 12.04 -12.93 -11.27
C ALA A 550 12.51 -13.11 -12.72
N LEU A 551 11.61 -13.49 -13.62
CA LEU A 551 11.91 -13.61 -15.05
C LEU A 551 12.36 -12.30 -15.66
N ASP A 552 11.62 -11.22 -15.42
CA ASP A 552 11.90 -9.92 -16.00
C ASP A 552 13.25 -9.36 -15.53
N ALA A 553 13.60 -9.61 -14.26
CA ALA A 553 14.92 -9.33 -13.71
C ALA A 553 16.03 -10.10 -14.46
N LEU A 554 15.85 -11.41 -14.64
CA LEU A 554 16.82 -12.27 -15.33
C LEU A 554 16.91 -11.94 -16.84
N ILE A 555 15.81 -11.56 -17.49
CA ILE A 555 15.76 -11.11 -18.89
C ILE A 555 16.53 -9.79 -19.06
N SER A 556 16.46 -8.88 -18.08
CA SER A 556 17.24 -7.63 -18.11
C SER A 556 18.75 -7.87 -17.92
N TYR A 557 19.11 -8.95 -17.23
CA TYR A 557 20.49 -9.29 -16.89
C TYR A 557 21.21 -10.10 -17.98
N TYR A 558 20.57 -11.16 -18.49
CA TYR A 558 21.18 -12.07 -19.47
C TYR A 558 20.99 -11.59 -20.91
N ASP A 559 22.06 -11.66 -21.71
CA ASP A 559 22.00 -11.33 -23.14
C ASP A 559 21.54 -12.50 -24.02
N GLN A 560 21.55 -13.71 -23.48
CA GLN A 560 21.08 -14.93 -24.14
C GLN A 560 20.10 -15.69 -23.26
N GLU A 561 19.16 -16.39 -23.88
CA GLU A 561 18.19 -17.21 -23.17
C GLU A 561 18.91 -18.31 -22.37
N THR A 562 18.57 -18.45 -21.08
CA THR A 562 19.10 -19.51 -20.22
C THR A 562 18.04 -20.60 -19.95
N PRO A 563 18.44 -21.82 -19.55
CA PRO A 563 17.49 -22.86 -19.15
C PRO A 563 16.55 -22.44 -18.00
N ILE A 564 17.04 -21.60 -17.08
CA ILE A 564 16.24 -21.03 -15.97
C ILE A 564 15.11 -20.16 -16.53
N ILE A 565 15.43 -19.24 -17.44
CA ILE A 565 14.43 -18.38 -18.10
C ILE A 565 13.41 -19.25 -18.86
N ARG A 566 13.87 -20.25 -19.61
CA ARG A 566 13.01 -21.15 -20.37
C ARG A 566 11.98 -21.87 -19.50
N LYS A 567 12.39 -22.34 -18.32
CA LYS A 567 11.51 -22.98 -17.34
C LYS A 567 10.47 -22.01 -16.80
N GLY A 568 10.85 -20.80 -16.42
CA GLY A 568 9.90 -19.80 -15.93
C GLY A 568 8.90 -19.34 -17.01
N ILE A 569 9.34 -19.18 -18.26
CA ILE A 569 8.42 -18.92 -19.37
C ILE A 569 7.43 -20.07 -19.54
N SER A 570 7.90 -21.31 -19.44
CA SER A 570 7.04 -22.49 -19.51
C SER A 570 6.02 -22.51 -18.36
N TYR A 571 6.40 -22.11 -17.15
CA TYR A 571 5.49 -21.95 -16.02
C TYR A 571 4.40 -20.91 -16.31
N LEU A 572 4.76 -19.70 -16.80
CA LEU A 572 3.78 -18.65 -17.11
C LEU A 572 2.79 -19.06 -18.21
N LEU A 573 3.22 -19.89 -19.17
CA LEU A 573 2.36 -20.42 -20.22
C LEU A 573 1.42 -21.53 -19.73
N ALA A 574 1.85 -22.33 -18.76
CA ALA A 574 1.07 -23.43 -18.21
C ALA A 574 0.13 -23.01 -17.07
N GLN A 575 0.24 -21.77 -16.58
CA GLN A 575 -0.23 -21.36 -15.26
C GLN A 575 -1.67 -21.77 -14.92
N SER A 576 -1.86 -22.15 -13.66
CA SER A 576 -3.17 -22.32 -13.03
C SER A 576 -3.60 -21.01 -12.36
N THR A 577 -4.86 -20.62 -12.53
CA THR A 577 -5.45 -19.44 -11.89
C THR A 577 -5.57 -19.57 -10.35
N MET A 578 -5.27 -20.73 -9.78
CA MET A 578 -5.35 -20.94 -8.33
C MET A 578 -4.31 -20.12 -7.55
N ASN A 579 -3.05 -20.07 -8.01
CA ASN A 579 -1.97 -19.42 -7.27
C ASN A 579 -1.97 -17.88 -7.45
N GLU A 580 -2.81 -17.35 -8.33
CA GLU A 580 -3.07 -15.90 -8.49
C GLU A 580 -3.85 -15.29 -7.31
N LYS A 581 -4.31 -16.13 -6.37
CA LYS A 581 -5.03 -15.69 -5.18
C LYS A 581 -4.11 -15.22 -4.06
N TYR A 582 -2.84 -15.60 -4.08
CA TYR A 582 -1.89 -15.22 -3.05
C TYR A 582 -1.63 -13.71 -3.09
N PRO A 583 -1.69 -12.98 -1.95
CA PRO A 583 -1.40 -11.57 -1.94
C PRO A 583 0.08 -11.33 -2.23
N THR A 584 0.36 -10.44 -3.18
CA THR A 584 1.74 -10.10 -3.58
C THR A 584 2.06 -8.63 -3.38
N GLY A 585 1.15 -7.87 -2.75
CA GLY A 585 1.37 -6.52 -2.26
C GLY A 585 1.42 -6.42 -0.75
N THR A 586 2.12 -5.39 -0.25
CA THR A 586 2.25 -5.08 1.19
C THR A 586 1.87 -3.63 1.43
N GLY A 587 0.95 -3.38 2.36
CA GLY A 587 0.72 -2.05 2.93
C GLY A 587 1.38 -1.89 4.30
N LEU A 588 1.20 -2.89 5.17
CA LEU A 588 1.79 -2.92 6.51
C LEU A 588 2.19 -4.36 6.86
N PRO A 589 3.50 -4.64 7.06
CA PRO A 589 3.97 -5.97 7.46
C PRO A 589 3.24 -6.47 8.72
N GLY A 590 2.65 -7.66 8.62
CA GLY A 590 1.90 -8.31 9.71
C GLY A 590 0.49 -7.79 9.96
N GLY A 591 0.02 -6.78 9.20
CA GLY A 591 -1.30 -6.17 9.40
C GLY A 591 -2.14 -5.97 8.14
N PHE A 592 -1.52 -5.63 7.00
CA PHE A 592 -2.23 -5.27 5.77
C PHE A 592 -1.48 -5.75 4.52
N TYR A 593 -1.94 -6.87 3.96
CA TYR A 593 -1.46 -7.44 2.70
C TYR A 593 -2.53 -7.31 1.62
N ILE A 594 -2.09 -7.24 0.37
CA ILE A 594 -2.95 -6.88 -0.76
C ILE A 594 -2.83 -7.92 -1.85
N ARG A 595 -3.98 -8.38 -2.33
CA ARG A 595 -4.11 -9.06 -3.61
C ARG A 595 -4.56 -8.05 -4.66
N TYR A 596 -3.64 -7.71 -5.55
CA TYR A 596 -3.95 -6.98 -6.78
C TYR A 596 -4.51 -7.94 -7.82
N HIS A 597 -5.81 -7.89 -8.09
CA HIS A 597 -6.43 -8.75 -9.11
C HIS A 597 -5.87 -8.47 -10.52
N SER A 598 -5.34 -7.28 -10.75
CA SER A 598 -4.68 -6.88 -12.00
C SER A 598 -3.32 -7.53 -12.21
N TYR A 599 -2.60 -7.96 -11.16
CA TYR A 599 -1.21 -8.41 -11.27
C TYR A 599 -1.04 -9.70 -12.08
N GLY A 600 -2.04 -10.58 -12.08
CA GLY A 600 -2.06 -11.78 -12.93
C GLY A 600 -2.18 -11.45 -14.44
N HIS A 601 -2.62 -10.23 -14.77
CA HIS A 601 -2.68 -9.73 -16.15
C HIS A 601 -1.43 -8.92 -16.51
N ILE A 602 -1.02 -8.01 -15.63
CA ILE A 602 0.07 -7.06 -15.87
C ILE A 602 1.42 -7.77 -16.03
N TYR A 603 1.91 -8.42 -14.97
CA TYR A 603 3.31 -8.84 -14.94
C TYR A 603 3.60 -10.02 -15.86
N PRO A 604 2.76 -11.06 -15.96
CA PRO A 604 2.98 -12.10 -16.96
C PRO A 604 3.01 -11.55 -18.39
N LEU A 605 2.10 -10.62 -18.75
CA LEU A 605 2.12 -10.01 -20.09
C LEU A 605 3.43 -9.24 -20.32
N LEU A 606 3.85 -8.44 -19.34
CA LEU A 606 5.08 -7.65 -19.42
C LEU A 606 6.33 -8.54 -19.58
N ALA A 607 6.47 -9.57 -18.74
CA ALA A 607 7.60 -10.49 -18.79
C ALA A 607 7.66 -11.26 -20.13
N LEU A 608 6.51 -11.72 -20.65
CA LEU A 608 6.43 -12.37 -21.95
C LEU A 608 6.79 -11.41 -23.10
N ALA A 609 6.33 -10.16 -23.04
CA ALA A 609 6.67 -9.13 -24.02
C ALA A 609 8.18 -8.82 -24.02
N HIS A 610 8.78 -8.64 -22.85
CA HIS A 610 10.22 -8.43 -22.71
C HIS A 610 11.04 -9.65 -23.16
N TYR A 611 10.58 -10.86 -22.87
CA TYR A 611 11.20 -12.10 -23.35
C TYR A 611 11.28 -12.14 -24.89
N VAL A 612 10.16 -11.84 -25.57
CA VAL A 612 10.12 -11.78 -27.04
C VAL A 612 11.03 -10.66 -27.56
N LYS A 613 10.98 -9.46 -26.95
CA LYS A 613 11.79 -8.30 -27.34
C LYS A 613 13.30 -8.57 -27.22
N LYS A 614 13.73 -9.29 -26.17
CA LYS A 614 15.15 -9.53 -25.87
C LYS A 614 15.75 -10.64 -26.72
N TYR A 615 15.10 -11.80 -26.80
CA TYR A 615 15.71 -13.01 -27.35
C TYR A 615 15.27 -13.38 -28.76
N ARG A 616 14.24 -12.70 -29.29
CA ARG A 616 13.83 -12.86 -30.68
C ARG A 616 14.25 -11.62 -31.46
N LYS A 617 15.48 -11.64 -31.96
CA LYS A 617 15.95 -10.72 -33.00
C LYS A 617 15.67 -11.30 -34.37
#